data_AF-A0A7Z9M8F9-F1
#
_entry.id   AF-A0A7Z9M8F9-F1
#
_cell.length_a   1.000
_cell.length_b   1.000
_cell.length_c   1.000
_cell.angle_alpha   90.00
_cell.angle_beta   90.00
_cell.angle_gamma   90.00
#
_symmetry.space_group_name_H-M   'P 1'
#
loop_
_entity.id
_entity.type
_entity.pdbx_description
1 polymer ?
#
loop_
_entity_poly.entity_id
_entity_poly.type
_entity_poly.pdbx_seq_one_letter_code
_entity_poly.pdbx_strand_id
1 'polypeptide(L)'
;MDRIRIRGGNPLLGTISIGGAKNAALPLMAASLLTSQKLTLSNLPHLVDITTMVHLLAELGVAISMDGNVSNGGNFGRALTLVASEPVQKIAPYDLVRRMRASVLVLGPLLARWGQATVSLPGGCAIGTRPVDIHLGAFKALGAEIELKEGYIKAHAKKGLKGANILFPSVSVGATENVMMAATLAEGETQISNAAREPEVGDLANCLVAMGANIEGIGTDTLKVTGVSELKGANHEVIPDRIETGTYAVAAAMTGGDIIMKGTRLELLNSLADVL
;
A
#
# COMPACT_ATOMS: atom_id res chain seq x y z
N MET A 1 12.88 -18.74 18.30
CA MET A 1 12.72 -17.27 18.27
C MET A 1 14.10 -16.66 18.38
N ASP A 2 14.41 -15.77 17.46
CA ASP A 2 15.66 -15.03 17.48
C ASP A 2 15.66 -14.02 18.64
N ARG A 3 16.85 -13.59 19.07
CA ARG A 3 17.02 -12.62 20.16
C ARG A 3 18.10 -11.61 19.78
N ILE A 4 17.87 -10.35 20.12
CA ILE A 4 18.86 -9.27 19.97
C ILE A 4 19.45 -8.98 21.35
N ARG A 5 20.77 -9.10 21.50
CA ARG A 5 21.50 -8.72 22.72
C ARG A 5 22.30 -7.45 22.45
N ILE A 6 21.97 -6.37 23.16
CA ILE A 6 22.61 -5.05 23.00
C ILE A 6 23.54 -4.80 24.19
N ARG A 7 24.75 -4.30 23.92
CA ARG A 7 25.65 -3.72 24.93
C ARG A 7 25.79 -2.23 24.63
N GLY A 8 25.23 -1.38 25.50
CA GLY A 8 25.21 0.06 25.33
C GLY A 8 26.56 0.74 25.60
N GLY A 9 26.56 2.08 25.54
CA GLY A 9 27.73 2.93 25.82
C GLY A 9 28.52 3.36 24.59
N ASN A 10 27.99 3.15 23.39
CA ASN A 10 28.67 3.50 22.13
C ASN A 10 27.86 4.55 21.35
N PRO A 11 28.45 5.70 20.98
CA PRO A 11 27.89 6.61 19.99
C PRO A 11 27.75 5.90 18.64
N LEU A 12 26.63 6.13 17.94
CA LEU A 12 26.45 5.60 16.58
C LEU A 12 27.17 6.50 15.58
N LEU A 13 28.14 5.94 14.85
CA LEU A 13 28.92 6.67 13.85
C LEU A 13 28.90 5.91 12.52
N GLY A 14 28.71 6.61 11.41
CA GLY A 14 28.95 6.06 10.08
C GLY A 14 27.88 6.40 9.05
N THR A 15 27.72 5.52 8.05
CA THR A 15 26.80 5.72 6.95
C THR A 15 25.92 4.49 6.77
N ILE A 16 24.62 4.70 6.65
CA ILE A 16 23.63 3.67 6.35
C ILE A 16 22.80 4.09 5.14
N SER A 17 22.19 3.14 4.45
CA SER A 17 21.20 3.42 3.41
C SER A 17 19.82 3.03 3.93
N ILE A 18 18.81 3.82 3.57
CA ILE A 18 17.41 3.61 3.93
C ILE A 18 16.72 2.84 2.81
N GLY A 19 15.93 1.83 3.16
CA GLY A 19 15.15 1.04 2.20
C GLY A 19 13.86 1.75 1.78
N GLY A 20 13.14 1.18 0.81
CA GLY A 20 11.82 1.69 0.45
C GLY A 20 10.78 1.43 1.55
N ALA A 21 9.77 2.29 1.59
CA ALA A 21 8.72 2.32 2.59
C ALA A 21 7.87 1.06 2.52
N LYS A 22 7.86 0.28 3.61
CA LYS A 22 7.01 -0.92 3.70
C LYS A 22 5.54 -0.58 3.48
N ASN A 23 5.08 0.52 4.04
CA ASN A 23 3.68 0.94 3.97
C ASN A 23 3.29 1.54 2.61
N ALA A 24 4.24 1.97 1.77
CA ALA A 24 3.96 2.30 0.36
C ALA A 24 4.04 1.06 -0.53
N ALA A 25 5.00 0.17 -0.27
CA ALA A 25 5.18 -1.06 -1.03
C ALA A 25 3.92 -1.95 -1.06
N LEU A 26 3.24 -2.13 0.08
CA LEU A 26 2.06 -2.99 0.20
C LEU A 26 0.89 -2.55 -0.72
N PRO A 27 0.41 -1.29 -0.69
CA PRO A 27 -0.62 -0.82 -1.61
C PRO A 27 -0.15 -0.81 -3.07
N LEU A 28 1.11 -0.46 -3.36
CA LEU A 28 1.65 -0.51 -4.73
C LEU A 28 1.60 -1.93 -5.31
N MET A 29 1.93 -2.93 -4.48
CA MET A 29 1.80 -4.33 -4.89
C MET A 29 0.34 -4.73 -5.12
N ALA A 30 -0.61 -4.23 -4.31
CA ALA A 30 -2.03 -4.45 -4.56
C ALA A 30 -2.51 -3.79 -5.86
N ALA A 31 -1.96 -2.63 -6.22
CA ALA A 31 -2.29 -1.91 -7.45
C ALA A 31 -1.96 -2.72 -8.72
N SER A 32 -1.04 -3.69 -8.66
CA SER A 32 -0.75 -4.59 -9.80
C SER A 32 -1.98 -5.36 -10.27
N LEU A 33 -2.98 -5.55 -9.39
CA LEU A 33 -4.23 -6.21 -9.72
C LEU A 33 -5.11 -5.38 -10.67
N LEU A 34 -4.88 -4.07 -10.81
CA LEU A 34 -5.69 -3.18 -11.66
C LEU A 34 -5.38 -3.28 -13.16
N THR A 35 -4.32 -3.97 -13.57
CA THR A 35 -3.93 -4.10 -14.97
C THR A 35 -3.44 -5.51 -15.31
N SER A 36 -3.63 -5.93 -16.57
CA SER A 36 -3.01 -7.15 -17.12
C SER A 36 -1.58 -6.92 -17.59
N GLN A 37 -1.14 -5.66 -17.68
CA GLN A 37 0.20 -5.30 -18.10
C GLN A 37 1.19 -5.40 -16.93
N LYS A 38 2.49 -5.28 -17.25
CA LYS A 38 3.56 -5.37 -16.26
C LYS A 38 3.61 -4.14 -15.36
N LEU A 39 3.54 -4.35 -14.05
CA LEU A 39 3.92 -3.33 -13.05
C LEU A 39 5.25 -3.76 -12.41
N THR A 40 6.30 -2.98 -12.62
CA THR A 40 7.61 -3.22 -12.00
C THR A 40 7.84 -2.24 -10.87
N LEU A 41 8.01 -2.77 -9.66
CA LEU A 41 8.25 -2.01 -8.44
C LEU A 41 9.70 -2.18 -8.00
N SER A 42 10.48 -1.11 -7.94
CA SER A 42 11.85 -1.09 -7.45
C SER A 42 11.95 -0.52 -6.02
N ASN A 43 13.12 -0.66 -5.40
CA ASN A 43 13.38 -0.22 -4.02
C ASN A 43 12.48 -0.89 -2.95
N LEU A 44 11.96 -2.09 -3.19
CA LEU A 44 11.13 -2.78 -2.19
C LEU A 44 11.98 -3.29 -1.00
N PRO A 45 11.50 -3.16 0.26
CA PRO A 45 12.26 -3.58 1.44
C PRO A 45 12.18 -5.08 1.70
N HIS A 46 13.27 -5.70 2.16
CA HIS A 46 13.30 -7.14 2.45
C HIS A 46 12.68 -7.48 3.83
N LEU A 47 11.34 -7.50 3.88
CA LEU A 47 10.56 -7.70 5.10
C LEU A 47 9.50 -8.80 4.94
N VAL A 48 9.14 -9.45 6.05
CA VAL A 48 8.14 -10.54 6.11
C VAL A 48 6.77 -10.12 5.57
N ASP A 49 6.35 -8.88 5.85
CA ASP A 49 5.09 -8.33 5.33
C ASP A 49 5.08 -8.37 3.79
N ILE A 50 6.21 -8.03 3.15
CA ILE A 50 6.25 -8.05 1.69
C ILE A 50 6.24 -9.49 1.16
N THR A 51 6.98 -10.41 1.80
CA THR A 51 6.91 -11.83 1.43
C THR A 51 5.50 -12.39 1.57
N THR A 52 4.76 -11.95 2.60
CA THR A 52 3.35 -12.32 2.82
C THR A 52 2.46 -11.76 1.70
N MET A 53 2.68 -10.52 1.28
CA MET A 53 1.97 -9.92 0.15
C MET A 53 2.28 -10.62 -1.19
N VAL A 54 3.53 -11.02 -1.42
CA VAL A 54 3.92 -11.83 -2.59
C VAL A 54 3.13 -13.14 -2.61
N HIS A 55 3.06 -13.87 -1.49
CA HIS A 55 2.29 -15.11 -1.43
C HIS A 55 0.79 -14.89 -1.67
N LEU A 56 0.21 -13.83 -1.08
CA LEU A 56 -1.20 -13.49 -1.30
C LEU A 56 -1.49 -13.20 -2.78
N LEU A 57 -0.67 -12.38 -3.42
CA LEU A 57 -0.85 -12.04 -4.83
C LEU A 57 -0.64 -13.26 -5.73
N ALA A 58 0.34 -14.11 -5.43
CA ALA A 58 0.54 -15.37 -6.14
C ALA A 58 -0.68 -16.31 -6.04
N GLU A 59 -1.29 -16.44 -4.85
CA GLU A 59 -2.54 -17.21 -4.68
C GLU A 59 -3.73 -16.60 -5.43
N LEU A 60 -3.75 -15.28 -5.59
CA LEU A 60 -4.73 -14.60 -6.43
C LEU A 60 -4.44 -14.76 -7.94
N GLY A 61 -3.34 -15.39 -8.34
CA GLY A 61 -2.98 -15.63 -9.73
C GLY A 61 -2.03 -14.61 -10.36
N VAL A 62 -1.44 -13.71 -9.56
CA VAL A 62 -0.44 -12.75 -10.06
C VAL A 62 0.87 -13.47 -10.31
N ALA A 63 1.38 -13.39 -11.54
CA ALA A 63 2.73 -13.84 -11.85
C ALA A 63 3.74 -12.82 -11.33
N ILE A 64 4.69 -13.26 -10.51
CA ILE A 64 5.68 -12.41 -9.85
C ILE A 64 7.07 -12.91 -10.22
N SER A 65 7.88 -12.05 -10.82
CA SER A 65 9.31 -12.29 -11.01
C SER A 65 10.12 -11.30 -10.17
N MET A 66 11.20 -11.80 -9.56
CA MET A 66 12.17 -10.97 -8.87
C MET A 66 13.34 -10.73 -9.81
N ASP A 67 13.50 -9.48 -10.24
CA ASP A 67 14.60 -9.11 -11.13
C ASP A 67 15.83 -8.83 -10.24
N GLY A 68 16.73 -9.82 -10.18
CA GLY A 68 17.87 -9.87 -9.26
C GLY A 68 19.03 -8.92 -9.57
N ASN A 69 18.85 -7.91 -10.42
CA ASN A 69 19.88 -6.95 -10.79
C ASN A 69 19.36 -5.51 -10.61
N VAL A 70 19.33 -5.05 -9.36
CA VAL A 70 19.54 -3.61 -9.13
C VAL A 70 21.05 -3.41 -9.21
N SER A 71 21.49 -2.57 -10.15
CA SER A 71 22.86 -2.44 -10.67
C SER A 71 23.96 -2.09 -9.65
N ASN A 72 23.64 -2.00 -8.35
CA ASN A 72 24.51 -1.44 -7.32
C ASN A 72 24.61 -2.37 -6.09
N GLY A 73 25.21 -3.55 -6.28
CA GLY A 73 25.97 -4.34 -5.30
C GLY A 73 25.71 -4.13 -3.79
N GLY A 74 24.50 -4.39 -3.33
CA GLY A 74 24.15 -4.45 -1.90
C GLY A 74 22.77 -5.07 -1.72
N ASN A 75 22.45 -5.52 -0.50
CA ASN A 75 21.12 -6.03 -0.12
C ASN A 75 20.03 -4.92 -0.11
N PHE A 76 20.13 -3.92 -0.98
CA PHE A 76 19.32 -2.70 -1.01
C PHE A 76 18.38 -2.71 -2.21
N GLY A 77 17.09 -2.72 -1.90
CA GLY A 77 15.99 -2.62 -2.87
C GLY A 77 15.86 -3.85 -3.75
N ARG A 78 14.81 -4.65 -3.57
CA ARG A 78 14.45 -5.64 -4.60
C ARG A 78 13.59 -4.99 -5.68
N ALA A 79 13.73 -5.45 -6.92
CA ALA A 79 12.79 -5.17 -7.98
C ALA A 79 11.85 -6.37 -8.14
N LEU A 80 10.54 -6.13 -8.09
CA LEU A 80 9.53 -7.13 -8.40
C LEU A 80 8.76 -6.67 -9.64
N THR A 81 8.62 -7.57 -10.61
CA THR A 81 7.71 -7.39 -11.73
C THR A 81 6.47 -8.25 -11.50
N LEU A 82 5.30 -7.61 -11.49
CA LEU A 82 4.00 -8.22 -11.22
C LEU A 82 3.12 -8.16 -12.47
N VAL A 83 2.45 -9.27 -12.80
CA VAL A 83 1.52 -9.38 -13.94
C VAL A 83 0.26 -10.10 -13.51
N ALA A 84 -0.87 -9.39 -13.51
CA ALA A 84 -2.17 -9.94 -13.14
C ALA A 84 -3.06 -10.13 -14.38
N SER A 85 -2.83 -11.18 -15.18
CA SER A 85 -3.61 -11.42 -16.40
C SER A 85 -5.08 -11.72 -16.07
N GLU A 86 -5.32 -12.85 -15.40
CA GLU A 86 -6.62 -13.26 -14.85
C GLU A 86 -6.39 -13.88 -13.47
N PRO A 87 -7.31 -13.70 -12.51
CA PRO A 87 -7.13 -14.19 -11.17
C PRO A 87 -7.50 -15.67 -11.15
N VAL A 88 -6.64 -16.48 -10.51
CA VAL A 88 -6.95 -17.91 -10.28
C VAL A 88 -8.17 -18.04 -9.38
N GLN A 89 -8.29 -17.15 -8.40
CA GLN A 89 -9.46 -17.00 -7.53
C GLN A 89 -9.61 -15.55 -7.09
N LYS A 90 -10.84 -15.15 -6.76
CA LYS A 90 -11.14 -13.81 -6.23
C LYS A 90 -11.30 -13.84 -4.70
N ILE A 91 -10.58 -14.75 -4.05
CA ILE A 91 -10.66 -15.05 -2.62
C ILE A 91 -9.29 -14.81 -1.99
N ALA A 92 -9.22 -13.87 -1.05
CA ALA A 92 -8.07 -13.71 -0.17
C ALA A 92 -8.31 -14.50 1.14
N PRO A 93 -7.62 -15.62 1.36
CA PRO A 93 -7.97 -16.58 2.41
C PRO A 93 -7.58 -16.09 3.81
N TYR A 94 -8.31 -16.61 4.81
CA TYR A 94 -8.10 -16.29 6.22
C TYR A 94 -6.65 -16.45 6.70
N ASP A 95 -5.95 -17.51 6.28
CA ASP A 95 -4.62 -17.83 6.79
C ASP A 95 -3.54 -16.82 6.40
N LEU A 96 -3.72 -16.09 5.31
CA LEU A 96 -2.85 -14.98 4.91
C LEU A 96 -3.31 -13.66 5.53
N VAL A 97 -4.62 -13.38 5.50
CA VAL A 97 -5.17 -12.12 6.03
C VAL A 97 -4.97 -12.01 7.54
N ARG A 98 -5.08 -13.11 8.29
CA ARG A 98 -4.86 -13.12 9.75
C ARG A 98 -3.40 -12.80 10.12
N ARG A 99 -2.45 -13.08 9.22
CA ARG A 99 -1.02 -12.82 9.44
C ARG A 99 -0.68 -11.36 9.17
N MET A 100 -1.34 -10.75 8.18
CA MET A 100 -1.10 -9.37 7.78
C MET A 100 -2.40 -8.65 7.45
N ARG A 101 -2.80 -7.71 8.31
CA ARG A 101 -4.02 -6.91 8.16
C ARG A 101 -4.07 -6.08 6.86
N ALA A 102 -2.91 -5.65 6.36
CA ALA A 102 -2.80 -4.90 5.10
C ALA A 102 -3.29 -5.70 3.88
N SER A 103 -3.48 -7.01 4.01
CA SER A 103 -4.10 -7.86 2.98
C SER A 103 -5.49 -7.37 2.54
N VAL A 104 -6.19 -6.55 3.35
CA VAL A 104 -7.47 -5.94 2.96
C VAL A 104 -7.36 -5.01 1.74
N LEU A 105 -6.15 -4.54 1.41
CA LEU A 105 -5.89 -3.64 0.28
C LEU A 105 -6.14 -4.29 -1.09
N VAL A 106 -6.21 -5.62 -1.19
CA VAL A 106 -6.58 -6.28 -2.45
C VAL A 106 -8.08 -6.17 -2.77
N LEU A 107 -8.91 -5.81 -1.79
CA LEU A 107 -10.37 -5.74 -1.95
C LEU A 107 -10.80 -4.76 -3.04
N GLY A 108 -10.31 -3.53 -3.00
CA GLY A 108 -10.62 -2.46 -3.95
C GLY A 108 -10.23 -2.80 -5.39
N PRO A 109 -8.96 -3.15 -5.67
CA PRO A 109 -8.56 -3.46 -7.04
C PRO A 109 -9.20 -4.75 -7.57
N LEU A 110 -9.45 -5.77 -6.72
CA LEU A 110 -10.22 -6.95 -7.13
C LEU A 110 -11.65 -6.57 -7.54
N LEU A 111 -12.32 -5.77 -6.71
CA LEU A 111 -13.69 -5.34 -6.94
C LEU A 111 -13.83 -4.46 -8.18
N ALA A 112 -12.89 -3.52 -8.38
CA ALA A 112 -12.91 -2.58 -9.49
C ALA A 112 -12.69 -3.27 -10.84
N ARG A 113 -11.73 -4.20 -10.92
CA ARG A 113 -11.41 -4.86 -12.19
C ARG A 113 -12.28 -6.06 -12.50
N TRP A 114 -12.66 -6.85 -11.50
CA TRP A 114 -13.40 -8.11 -11.71
C TRP A 114 -14.84 -8.13 -11.19
N GLY A 115 -15.32 -7.00 -10.66
CA GLY A 115 -16.70 -6.83 -10.19
C GLY A 115 -17.07 -7.68 -8.97
N GLN A 116 -16.13 -8.42 -8.39
CA GLN A 116 -16.37 -9.19 -7.17
C GLN A 116 -15.07 -9.51 -6.43
N ALA A 117 -15.14 -9.57 -5.11
CA ALA A 117 -14.02 -9.91 -4.25
C ALA A 117 -14.53 -10.54 -2.95
N THR A 118 -13.85 -11.58 -2.49
CA THR A 118 -14.06 -12.19 -1.17
C THR A 118 -12.77 -12.07 -0.37
N VAL A 119 -12.77 -11.28 0.70
CA VAL A 119 -11.57 -11.04 1.51
C VAL A 119 -11.89 -11.34 2.95
N SER A 120 -11.06 -12.12 3.64
CA SER A 120 -11.28 -12.39 5.06
C SER A 120 -11.28 -11.09 5.88
N LEU A 121 -12.16 -11.00 6.88
CA LEU A 121 -12.17 -9.87 7.81
C LEU A 121 -10.89 -9.90 8.66
N PRO A 122 -10.09 -8.82 8.68
CA PRO A 122 -8.98 -8.75 9.61
C PRO A 122 -9.48 -8.82 11.05
N GLY A 123 -8.85 -9.68 11.85
CA GLY A 123 -9.16 -9.82 13.27
C GLY A 123 -8.69 -8.63 14.12
N GLY A 124 -8.70 -8.83 15.44
CA GLY A 124 -8.18 -7.87 16.42
C GLY A 124 -6.68 -7.61 16.26
N CYS A 125 -6.26 -6.40 16.62
CA CYS A 125 -4.84 -6.00 16.62
C CYS A 125 -4.46 -5.57 18.04
N ALA A 126 -3.30 -6.04 18.53
CA ALA A 126 -2.83 -5.72 19.89
C ALA A 126 -2.58 -4.21 20.12
N ILE A 127 -2.38 -3.43 19.05
CA ILE A 127 -2.17 -1.98 19.13
C ILE A 127 -3.48 -1.25 19.44
N GLY A 128 -4.63 -1.81 19.08
CA GLY A 128 -5.93 -1.18 19.31
C GLY A 128 -7.00 -1.61 18.31
N THR A 129 -8.20 -1.08 18.49
CA THR A 129 -9.33 -1.31 17.59
C THR A 129 -9.04 -0.66 16.25
N ARG A 130 -9.15 -1.45 15.20
CA ARG A 130 -9.06 -1.00 13.81
C ARG A 130 -10.23 -1.66 13.11
N PRO A 131 -11.37 -0.99 12.94
CA PRO A 131 -12.46 -1.53 12.13
C PRO A 131 -12.13 -1.38 10.63
N VAL A 132 -12.92 -2.02 9.77
CA VAL A 132 -12.86 -1.87 8.30
C VAL A 132 -14.10 -1.20 7.74
N ASP A 133 -14.96 -0.69 8.61
CA ASP A 133 -16.23 -0.03 8.32
C ASP A 133 -16.09 1.13 7.33
N ILE A 134 -15.03 1.94 7.44
CA ILE A 134 -14.77 3.04 6.49
C ILE A 134 -14.58 2.51 5.06
N HIS A 135 -13.86 1.39 4.90
CA HIS A 135 -13.71 0.76 3.59
C HIS A 135 -15.07 0.28 3.06
N LEU A 136 -15.84 -0.42 3.90
CA LEU A 136 -17.12 -1.00 3.49
C LEU A 136 -18.15 0.09 3.15
N GLY A 137 -18.21 1.16 3.93
CA GLY A 137 -19.09 2.31 3.67
C GLY A 137 -18.75 2.98 2.35
N ALA A 138 -17.46 3.17 2.06
CA ALA A 138 -17.01 3.75 0.81
C ALA A 138 -17.30 2.88 -0.41
N PHE A 139 -17.07 1.56 -0.34
CA PHE A 139 -17.42 0.66 -1.43
C PHE A 139 -18.93 0.60 -1.68
N LYS A 140 -19.77 0.65 -0.63
CA LYS A 140 -21.22 0.79 -0.79
C LYS A 140 -21.60 2.10 -1.49
N ALA A 141 -20.94 3.20 -1.15
CA ALA A 141 -21.15 4.49 -1.82
C ALA A 141 -20.77 4.43 -3.31
N LEU A 142 -19.75 3.65 -3.67
CA LEU A 142 -19.40 3.34 -5.07
C LEU A 142 -20.34 2.32 -5.75
N GLY A 143 -21.42 1.92 -5.09
CA GLY A 143 -22.43 1.01 -5.65
C GLY A 143 -22.17 -0.49 -5.44
N ALA A 144 -21.22 -0.87 -4.57
CA ALA A 144 -20.98 -2.27 -4.25
C ALA A 144 -22.00 -2.83 -3.26
N GLU A 145 -22.47 -4.05 -3.52
CA GLU A 145 -23.20 -4.89 -2.57
C GLU A 145 -22.20 -5.60 -1.66
N ILE A 146 -22.32 -5.44 -0.35
CA ILE A 146 -21.40 -6.03 0.63
C ILE A 146 -22.17 -6.89 1.63
N GLU A 147 -21.78 -8.16 1.72
CA GLU A 147 -22.24 -9.11 2.72
C GLU A 147 -21.08 -9.53 3.62
N LEU A 148 -21.32 -9.54 4.94
CA LEU A 148 -20.38 -10.12 5.91
C LEU A 148 -20.91 -11.49 6.31
N LYS A 149 -20.22 -12.55 5.90
CA LYS A 149 -20.62 -13.94 6.18
C LYS A 149 -19.41 -14.79 6.52
N GLU A 150 -19.52 -15.56 7.61
CA GLU A 150 -18.50 -16.54 8.04
C GLU A 150 -17.08 -15.94 8.19
N GLY A 151 -16.98 -14.68 8.63
CA GLY A 151 -15.68 -14.00 8.77
C GLY A 151 -15.07 -13.50 7.46
N TYR A 152 -15.85 -13.44 6.37
CA TYR A 152 -15.44 -12.87 5.09
C TYR A 152 -16.28 -11.65 4.70
N ILE A 153 -15.61 -10.70 4.06
CA ILE A 153 -16.21 -9.61 3.29
C ILE A 153 -16.46 -10.16 1.88
N LYS A 154 -17.73 -10.29 1.49
CA LYS A 154 -18.13 -10.63 0.12
C LYS A 154 -18.66 -9.36 -0.55
N ALA A 155 -17.90 -8.80 -1.48
CA ALA A 155 -18.24 -7.59 -2.21
C ALA A 155 -18.55 -7.93 -3.67
N HIS A 156 -19.63 -7.35 -4.21
CA HIS A 156 -20.05 -7.50 -5.60
C HIS A 156 -20.44 -6.15 -6.21
N ALA A 157 -20.04 -5.92 -7.45
CA ALA A 157 -20.38 -4.75 -8.25
C ALA A 157 -20.77 -5.23 -9.66
N LYS A 158 -21.97 -5.81 -9.81
CA LYS A 158 -22.42 -6.49 -11.04
C LYS A 158 -22.40 -5.61 -12.28
N LYS A 159 -22.55 -4.29 -12.12
CA LYS A 159 -22.56 -3.29 -13.19
C LYS A 159 -21.28 -2.45 -13.21
N GLY A 160 -20.22 -2.93 -12.56
CA GLY A 160 -19.05 -2.10 -12.23
C GLY A 160 -19.33 -1.17 -11.05
N LEU A 161 -18.27 -0.50 -10.58
CA LEU A 161 -18.36 0.56 -9.58
C LEU A 161 -18.77 1.87 -10.27
N LYS A 162 -19.41 2.75 -9.53
CA LYS A 162 -19.80 4.09 -9.98
C LYS A 162 -19.20 5.15 -9.08
N GLY A 163 -18.75 6.24 -9.69
CA GLY A 163 -18.19 7.37 -8.96
C GLY A 163 -19.20 7.97 -7.97
N ALA A 164 -18.69 8.44 -6.84
CA ALA A 164 -19.49 9.01 -5.76
C ALA A 164 -18.71 10.07 -4.96
N ASN A 165 -19.45 10.91 -4.24
CA ASN A 165 -18.87 11.80 -3.24
C ASN A 165 -18.85 11.08 -1.88
N ILE A 166 -17.65 10.85 -1.36
CA ILE A 166 -17.40 10.05 -0.16
C ILE A 166 -16.72 10.95 0.87
N LEU A 167 -17.36 11.14 2.01
CA LEU A 167 -16.76 11.79 3.17
C LEU A 167 -16.37 10.73 4.19
N PHE A 168 -15.07 10.61 4.50
CA PHE A 168 -14.63 9.71 5.55
C PHE A 168 -14.95 10.26 6.95
N PRO A 169 -15.56 9.47 7.85
CA PRO A 169 -15.89 9.91 9.21
C PRO A 169 -14.64 10.16 10.06
N SER A 170 -13.51 9.55 9.71
CA SER A 170 -12.19 9.79 10.28
C SER A 170 -11.11 9.45 9.25
N VAL A 171 -9.92 10.01 9.41
CA VAL A 171 -8.80 9.77 8.51
C VAL A 171 -8.38 8.30 8.59
N SER A 172 -8.27 7.64 7.43
CA SER A 172 -7.82 6.25 7.33
C SER A 172 -6.95 6.08 6.08
N VAL A 173 -5.67 5.79 6.30
CA VAL A 173 -4.68 5.52 5.24
C VAL A 173 -5.15 4.39 4.34
N GLY A 174 -5.39 3.22 4.94
CA GLY A 174 -5.80 2.05 4.18
C GLY A 174 -7.14 2.23 3.47
N ALA A 175 -8.10 2.97 4.03
CA ALA A 175 -9.37 3.23 3.34
C ALA A 175 -9.16 4.17 2.14
N THR A 176 -8.34 5.21 2.31
CA THR A 176 -7.98 6.13 1.22
C THR A 176 -7.33 5.37 0.07
N GLU A 177 -6.32 4.54 0.34
CA GLU A 177 -5.63 3.73 -0.66
C GLU A 177 -6.57 2.77 -1.39
N ASN A 178 -7.39 2.03 -0.64
CA ASN A 178 -8.26 0.99 -1.18
C ASN A 178 -9.37 1.57 -2.06
N VAL A 179 -9.97 2.69 -1.62
CA VAL A 179 -11.03 3.39 -2.36
C VAL A 179 -10.45 4.12 -3.56
N MET A 180 -9.28 4.75 -3.43
CA MET A 180 -8.58 5.39 -4.54
C MET A 180 -8.25 4.39 -5.65
N MET A 181 -7.67 3.22 -5.32
CA MET A 181 -7.44 2.15 -6.30
C MET A 181 -8.73 1.76 -7.00
N ALA A 182 -9.83 1.57 -6.26
CA ALA A 182 -11.08 1.13 -6.85
C ALA A 182 -11.74 2.20 -7.74
N ALA A 183 -11.64 3.47 -7.34
CA ALA A 183 -12.18 4.61 -8.07
C ALA A 183 -11.51 4.81 -9.44
N THR A 184 -10.26 4.34 -9.63
CA THR A 184 -9.56 4.47 -10.92
C THR A 184 -10.26 3.77 -12.09
N LEU A 185 -11.06 2.74 -11.83
CA LEU A 185 -11.83 2.00 -12.85
C LEU A 185 -13.36 2.14 -12.67
N ALA A 186 -13.81 3.03 -11.78
CA ALA A 186 -15.23 3.28 -11.57
C ALA A 186 -15.82 4.15 -12.70
N GLU A 187 -17.10 3.97 -13.03
CA GLU A 187 -17.78 4.82 -14.00
C GLU A 187 -18.00 6.22 -13.42
N GLY A 188 -17.36 7.24 -14.00
CA GLY A 188 -17.55 8.65 -13.62
C GLY A 188 -16.52 9.15 -12.61
N GLU A 189 -16.92 10.12 -11.80
CA GLU A 189 -16.05 10.86 -10.91
C GLU A 189 -16.27 10.47 -9.44
N THR A 190 -15.19 10.20 -8.73
CA THR A 190 -15.19 9.95 -7.29
C THR A 190 -14.46 11.07 -6.57
N GLN A 191 -15.11 11.69 -5.59
CA GLN A 191 -14.46 12.61 -4.67
C GLN A 191 -14.33 11.95 -3.30
N ILE A 192 -13.12 11.85 -2.78
CA ILE A 192 -12.82 11.34 -1.43
C ILE A 192 -12.41 12.53 -0.57
N SER A 193 -13.27 12.92 0.38
CA SER A 193 -13.04 14.01 1.32
C SER A 193 -12.62 13.49 2.69
N ASN A 194 -11.79 14.25 3.41
CA ASN A 194 -11.10 13.81 4.62
C ASN A 194 -10.17 12.60 4.36
N ALA A 195 -9.52 12.62 3.20
CA ALA A 195 -8.54 11.63 2.76
C ALA A 195 -7.25 11.71 3.59
N ALA A 196 -6.57 10.56 3.68
CA ALA A 196 -5.25 10.47 4.26
C ALA A 196 -4.21 11.22 3.40
N ARG A 197 -3.26 11.88 4.06
CA ARG A 197 -2.23 12.76 3.44
C ARG A 197 -0.81 12.22 3.60
N GLU A 198 -0.71 11.01 4.12
CA GLU A 198 0.54 10.32 4.33
C GLU A 198 1.30 10.17 3.01
N PRO A 199 2.65 10.29 3.01
CA PRO A 199 3.43 10.19 1.78
C PRO A 199 3.21 8.88 1.01
N GLU A 200 2.88 7.79 1.71
CA GLU A 200 2.57 6.49 1.12
C GLU A 200 1.30 6.53 0.24
N VAL A 201 0.30 7.35 0.61
CA VAL A 201 -0.92 7.58 -0.19
C VAL A 201 -0.57 8.34 -1.46
N GLY A 202 0.28 9.36 -1.34
CA GLY A 202 0.79 10.11 -2.49
C GLY A 202 1.60 9.25 -3.45
N ASP A 203 2.42 8.34 -2.90
CA ASP A 203 3.22 7.40 -3.70
C ASP A 203 2.34 6.44 -4.51
N LEU A 204 1.30 5.87 -3.88
CA LEU A 204 0.30 5.06 -4.58
C LEU A 204 -0.40 5.88 -5.68
N ALA A 205 -0.83 7.11 -5.39
CA ALA A 205 -1.50 7.97 -6.36
C ALA A 205 -0.59 8.24 -7.58
N ASN A 206 0.69 8.53 -7.36
CA ASN A 206 1.66 8.75 -8.43
C ASN A 206 1.88 7.50 -9.28
N CYS A 207 1.94 6.32 -8.67
CA CYS A 207 2.00 5.05 -9.41
C CYS A 207 0.75 4.84 -10.27
N LEU A 208 -0.44 5.06 -9.71
CA LEU A 208 -1.70 4.96 -10.45
C LEU A 208 -1.75 5.95 -11.62
N VAL A 209 -1.28 7.19 -11.44
CA VAL A 209 -1.14 8.17 -12.52
C VAL A 209 -0.15 7.69 -13.59
N ALA A 210 0.99 7.11 -13.21
CA ALA A 210 1.94 6.50 -14.14
C ALA A 210 1.32 5.31 -14.91
N MET A 211 0.36 4.61 -14.30
CA MET A 211 -0.45 3.57 -14.95
C MET A 211 -1.58 4.16 -15.83
N GLY A 212 -1.78 5.48 -15.84
CA GLY A 212 -2.77 6.17 -16.67
C GLY A 212 -4.06 6.58 -15.96
N ALA A 213 -4.11 6.53 -14.63
CA ALA A 213 -5.24 7.06 -13.87
C ALA A 213 -5.29 8.60 -13.92
N ASN A 214 -6.48 9.17 -13.77
CA ASN A 214 -6.67 10.60 -13.58
C ASN A 214 -7.01 10.90 -12.12
N ILE A 215 -6.04 11.45 -11.38
CA ILE A 215 -6.14 11.73 -9.95
C ILE A 215 -5.66 13.16 -9.68
N GLU A 216 -6.53 13.97 -9.09
CA GLU A 216 -6.23 15.33 -8.62
C GLU A 216 -6.27 15.40 -7.09
N GLY A 217 -5.60 16.43 -6.52
CA GLY A 217 -5.59 16.66 -5.08
C GLY A 217 -4.61 15.77 -4.30
N ILE A 218 -3.63 15.16 -4.96
CA ILE A 218 -2.61 14.29 -4.34
C ILE A 218 -1.90 15.04 -3.20
N GLY A 219 -1.86 14.43 -2.01
CA GLY A 219 -1.27 15.01 -0.80
C GLY A 219 -2.19 15.98 -0.04
N THR A 220 -3.40 16.23 -0.54
CA THR A 220 -4.43 17.04 0.15
C THR A 220 -5.47 16.16 0.83
N ASP A 221 -6.38 16.76 1.61
CA ASP A 221 -7.47 16.04 2.26
C ASP A 221 -8.64 15.71 1.33
N THR A 222 -8.56 16.12 0.06
CA THR A 222 -9.60 15.93 -0.95
C THR A 222 -8.99 15.36 -2.22
N LEU A 223 -9.25 14.08 -2.48
CA LEU A 223 -8.84 13.42 -3.73
C LEU A 223 -10.00 13.40 -4.70
N LYS A 224 -9.71 13.69 -5.96
CA LYS A 224 -10.68 13.62 -7.06
C LYS A 224 -10.16 12.64 -8.09
N VAL A 225 -10.88 11.53 -8.28
CA VAL A 225 -10.50 10.43 -9.17
C VAL A 225 -11.53 10.34 -10.28
N THR A 226 -11.12 10.60 -11.52
CA THR A 226 -11.97 10.34 -12.70
C THR A 226 -11.62 8.96 -13.22
N GLY A 227 -12.58 8.03 -13.14
CA GLY A 227 -12.33 6.66 -13.55
C GLY A 227 -12.11 6.52 -15.06
N VAL A 228 -11.25 5.57 -15.42
CA VAL A 228 -10.84 5.26 -16.80
C VAL A 228 -11.25 3.84 -17.16
N SER A 229 -11.28 3.52 -18.45
CA SER A 229 -11.68 2.18 -18.93
C SER A 229 -10.65 1.10 -18.60
N GLU A 230 -9.37 1.46 -18.57
CA GLU A 230 -8.26 0.55 -18.30
C GLU A 230 -7.03 1.30 -17.76
N LEU A 231 -6.22 0.59 -16.99
CA LEU A 231 -4.89 1.03 -16.57
C LEU A 231 -3.81 0.22 -17.31
N LYS A 232 -2.67 0.87 -17.54
CA LYS A 232 -1.50 0.31 -18.23
C LYS A 232 -0.45 -0.15 -17.22
N GLY A 233 0.58 -0.81 -17.74
CA GLY A 233 1.77 -1.14 -16.97
C GLY A 233 2.60 0.11 -16.66
N ALA A 234 3.45 0.03 -15.63
CA ALA A 234 4.33 1.11 -15.23
C ALA A 234 5.61 0.55 -14.57
N ASN A 235 6.64 1.39 -14.50
CA ASN A 235 7.78 1.20 -13.61
C ASN A 235 7.68 2.24 -12.51
N HIS A 236 7.77 1.83 -11.26
CA HIS A 236 7.63 2.73 -10.12
C HIS A 236 8.64 2.39 -9.03
N GLU A 237 9.35 3.40 -8.54
CA GLU A 237 10.29 3.23 -7.43
C GLU A 237 9.60 3.58 -6.12
N VAL A 238 9.59 2.64 -5.16
CA VAL A 238 8.97 2.88 -3.86
C VAL A 238 9.73 3.97 -3.12
N ILE A 239 8.99 4.92 -2.54
CA ILE A 239 9.59 6.02 -1.77
C ILE A 239 10.41 5.50 -0.58
N PRO A 240 11.39 6.26 -0.07
CA PRO A 240 12.15 5.86 1.11
C PRO A 240 11.28 5.71 2.37
N ASP A 241 11.64 4.78 3.25
CA ASP A 241 10.94 4.54 4.50
C ASP A 241 11.22 5.65 5.52
N ARG A 242 10.25 6.56 5.68
CA ARG A 242 10.33 7.66 6.65
C ARG A 242 10.35 7.19 8.10
N ILE A 243 9.80 6.00 8.40
CA ILE A 243 9.79 5.44 9.76
C ILE A 243 11.15 4.83 10.07
N GLU A 244 11.76 4.12 9.11
CA GLU A 244 13.14 3.64 9.23
C GLU A 244 14.12 4.83 9.40
N THR A 245 13.97 5.86 8.55
CA THR A 245 14.76 7.09 8.64
C THR A 245 14.65 7.73 10.02
N GLY A 246 13.43 7.96 10.50
CA GLY A 246 13.20 8.56 11.80
C GLY A 246 13.74 7.72 12.96
N THR A 247 13.66 6.38 12.85
CA THR A 247 14.18 5.46 13.86
C THR A 247 15.69 5.63 14.03
N TYR A 248 16.42 5.67 12.92
CA TYR A 248 17.87 5.87 12.96
C TYR A 248 18.26 7.28 13.39
N ALA A 249 17.51 8.30 12.96
CA ALA A 249 17.72 9.68 13.40
C ALA A 249 17.62 9.82 14.93
N VAL A 250 16.56 9.26 15.52
CA VAL A 250 16.38 9.22 16.98
C VAL A 250 17.49 8.40 17.66
N ALA A 251 17.90 7.28 17.08
CA ALA A 251 18.99 6.48 17.63
C ALA A 251 20.34 7.23 17.67
N ALA A 252 20.66 8.00 16.63
CA ALA A 252 21.85 8.85 16.62
C ALA A 252 21.76 9.96 17.68
N ALA A 253 20.63 10.65 17.76
CA ALA A 253 20.39 11.69 18.76
C ALA A 253 20.53 11.14 20.20
N MET A 254 19.92 9.99 20.51
CA MET A 254 19.97 9.36 21.83
C MET A 254 21.37 8.89 22.24
N THR A 255 22.26 8.63 21.28
CA THR A 255 23.61 8.12 21.54
C THR A 255 24.70 9.19 21.45
N GLY A 256 24.33 10.44 21.13
CA GLY A 256 25.30 11.52 20.86
C GLY A 256 26.19 11.20 19.66
N GLY A 257 25.65 10.45 18.69
CA GLY A 257 26.35 10.00 17.49
C GLY A 257 26.21 10.94 16.29
N ASP A 258 26.74 10.50 15.16
CA ASP A 258 26.69 11.17 13.86
C ASP A 258 26.55 10.12 12.76
N ILE A 259 25.38 10.07 12.12
CA ILE A 259 25.07 9.11 11.06
C ILE A 259 24.66 9.84 9.78
N ILE A 260 25.17 9.36 8.65
CA ILE A 260 24.72 9.76 7.32
C ILE A 260 23.72 8.71 6.82
N MET A 261 22.48 9.12 6.59
CA MET A 261 21.44 8.27 6.00
C MET A 261 21.31 8.56 4.50
N LYS A 262 21.68 7.59 3.67
CA LYS A 262 21.60 7.67 2.20
C LYS A 262 20.25 7.18 1.69
N GLY A 263 19.80 7.74 0.57
CA GLY A 263 18.58 7.29 -0.10
C GLY A 263 17.28 7.63 0.62
N THR A 264 17.28 8.64 1.50
CA THR A 264 16.09 9.16 2.17
C THR A 264 15.82 10.62 1.79
N ARG A 265 14.68 11.17 2.23
CA ARG A 265 14.25 12.54 1.96
C ARG A 265 13.69 13.19 3.21
N LEU A 266 14.29 14.32 3.62
CA LEU A 266 13.90 15.03 4.85
C LEU A 266 12.44 15.51 4.83
N GLU A 267 11.93 15.88 3.65
CA GLU A 267 10.56 16.35 3.44
C GLU A 267 9.48 15.34 3.90
N LEU A 268 9.81 14.04 3.94
CA LEU A 268 8.89 12.98 4.37
C LEU A 268 8.72 12.90 5.89
N LEU A 269 9.56 13.62 6.65
CA LEU A 269 9.62 13.58 8.10
C LEU A 269 9.75 14.98 8.72
N ASN A 270 9.22 16.03 8.07
CA ASN A 270 9.29 17.42 8.54
C ASN A 270 8.97 17.57 10.04
N SER A 271 7.87 16.99 10.50
CA SER A 271 7.46 17.09 11.91
C SER A 271 8.42 16.43 12.90
N LEU A 272 9.17 15.40 12.47
CA LEU A 272 10.23 14.81 13.31
C LEU A 272 11.49 15.66 13.24
N ALA A 273 11.84 16.16 12.06
CA ALA A 273 13.00 17.03 11.85
C ALA A 273 12.92 18.31 12.69
N ASP A 274 11.72 18.87 12.89
CA ASP A 274 11.50 20.05 13.72
C ASP A 274 11.75 19.81 15.23
N VAL A 275 11.76 18.55 15.67
CA VAL A 275 11.86 18.16 17.09
C VAL A 275 13.24 17.58 17.45
N LEU A 276 13.97 17.06 16.46
CA LEU A 276 15.34 16.56 16.62
C LEU A 276 16.35 17.71 16.78
#